data_AF-A0A1F4A1S8-F1
#
_entry.id   AF-A0A1F4A1S8-F1
#
_cell.length_a   1.000
_cell.length_b   1.000
_cell.length_c   1.000
_cell.angle_alpha   90.00
_cell.angle_beta   90.00
_cell.angle_gamma   90.00
#
_symmetry.space_group_name_H-M   'P 1'
#
loop_
_entity.id
_entity.type
_entity.pdbx_description
1 polymer ?
#
loop_
_entity_poly.entity_id
_entity_poly.type
_entity_poly.pdbx_seq_one_letter_code
_entity_poly.pdbx_strand_id
1 'polypeptide(L)'
;MTVSEPDESAAGRGSWRDWRVPLSAAQRTLREAYETLRPIGLDQRDVPLIVQLVEHPKYDMPGIDLFPGAVDLRTHDLIHIVLGRGLLLKDEAFVIGFTMGSTDRVGATEEAIYQFFARHVFPSGYRFGDEEVRVFKDAVRLGYVCDCRSLSEVNYDARLDWTLGRIRAELGIEEDLLRAYYAIEKRRYPNSPESQRLLD
;
A
#
# COMPACT_ATOMS: atom_id res chain seq x y z
N MET A 1 36.44 -33.35 -12.21
CA MET A 1 35.04 -33.25 -11.78
C MET A 1 34.69 -31.77 -11.89
N THR A 2 34.19 -31.37 -13.05
CA THR A 2 33.88 -29.98 -13.40
C THR A 2 32.59 -29.59 -12.68
N VAL A 3 32.67 -28.59 -11.81
CA VAL A 3 31.51 -27.98 -11.18
C VAL A 3 30.84 -27.12 -12.25
N SER A 4 29.65 -27.54 -12.69
CA SER A 4 28.82 -26.79 -13.61
C SER A 4 28.37 -25.48 -12.96
N GLU A 5 28.58 -24.36 -13.66
CA GLU A 5 27.99 -23.07 -13.32
C GLU A 5 26.46 -23.15 -13.43
N PRO A 6 25.70 -22.44 -12.57
CA PRO A 6 24.25 -22.39 -12.69
C PRO A 6 23.84 -21.61 -13.94
N ASP A 7 22.96 -22.26 -14.70
CA ASP A 7 22.32 -21.83 -15.95
C ASP A 7 21.70 -20.43 -15.85
N GLU A 8 22.13 -19.55 -16.76
CA GLU A 8 21.78 -18.13 -16.88
C GLU A 8 20.45 -17.94 -17.65
N SER A 9 19.42 -18.73 -17.34
CA SER A 9 18.17 -18.79 -18.14
C SER A 9 16.90 -18.22 -17.47
N ALA A 10 17.04 -17.40 -16.42
CA ALA A 10 15.89 -16.73 -15.77
C ALA A 10 15.83 -15.20 -16.02
N ALA A 11 16.17 -14.74 -17.23
CA ALA A 11 15.91 -13.36 -17.64
C ALA A 11 14.41 -13.19 -18.00
N GLY A 12 13.58 -12.75 -17.05
CA GLY A 12 12.20 -12.37 -17.36
C GLY A 12 11.18 -12.31 -16.22
N ARG A 13 11.57 -12.49 -14.95
CA ARG A 13 10.67 -12.26 -13.80
C ARG A 13 11.14 -11.02 -13.06
N GLY A 14 10.37 -9.93 -13.14
CA GLY A 14 10.65 -8.73 -12.35
C GLY A 14 10.67 -9.06 -10.86
N SER A 15 11.69 -8.59 -10.14
CA SER A 15 11.76 -8.71 -8.69
C SER A 15 10.58 -7.97 -8.06
N TRP A 16 9.98 -8.53 -7.01
CA TRP A 16 8.90 -7.87 -6.25
C TRP A 16 9.29 -6.47 -5.74
N ARG A 17 10.59 -6.25 -5.50
CA ARG A 17 11.16 -4.96 -5.09
C ARG A 17 10.99 -3.87 -6.15
N ASP A 18 10.99 -4.25 -7.43
CA ASP A 18 10.91 -3.33 -8.55
C ASP A 18 9.48 -3.11 -9.03
N TRP A 19 8.57 -4.04 -8.67
CA TRP A 19 7.18 -3.97 -9.08
C TRP A 19 6.48 -2.74 -8.50
N ARG A 20 5.75 -2.06 -9.39
CA ARG A 20 4.80 -0.98 -9.10
C ARG A 20 3.92 -0.76 -10.32
N VAL A 21 2.80 -0.10 -10.10
CA VAL A 21 1.99 0.50 -11.17
C VAL A 21 1.99 2.02 -10.92
N PRO A 22 2.66 2.84 -11.74
CA PRO A 22 2.80 4.26 -11.45
C PRO A 22 1.48 5.02 -11.64
N LEU A 23 1.36 6.22 -11.04
CA LEU A 23 0.20 7.09 -11.23
C LEU A 23 -0.03 7.42 -12.72
N SER A 24 1.04 7.55 -13.50
CA SER A 24 1.01 7.80 -14.95
C SER A 24 0.30 6.71 -15.77
N ALA A 25 0.11 5.49 -15.22
CA ALA A 25 -0.60 4.39 -15.87
C ALA A 25 -2.14 4.53 -15.86
N ALA A 26 -2.67 5.76 -15.94
CA ALA A 26 -4.09 6.07 -15.77
C ALA A 26 -5.02 5.35 -16.77
N GLN A 27 -4.52 5.00 -17.96
CA GLN A 27 -5.29 4.31 -19.02
C GLN A 27 -5.33 2.78 -18.87
N ARG A 28 -4.47 2.22 -18.02
CA ARG A 28 -4.46 0.78 -17.75
C ARG A 28 -5.70 0.40 -16.95
N THR A 29 -6.28 -0.77 -17.19
CA THR A 29 -7.36 -1.28 -16.35
C THR A 29 -6.85 -1.83 -15.02
N LEU A 30 -7.70 -1.83 -14.00
CA LEU A 30 -7.36 -2.44 -12.71
C LEU A 30 -7.01 -3.93 -12.85
N ARG A 31 -7.72 -4.65 -13.73
CA ARG A 31 -7.43 -6.06 -14.06
C ARG A 31 -6.04 -6.23 -14.65
N GLU A 32 -5.70 -5.47 -15.70
CA GLU A 32 -4.39 -5.57 -16.35
C GLU A 32 -3.26 -5.22 -15.39
N ALA A 33 -3.47 -4.29 -14.46
CA ALA A 33 -2.52 -3.96 -13.42
C ALA A 33 -2.37 -5.11 -12.41
N TYR A 34 -3.49 -5.64 -11.91
CA TYR A 34 -3.51 -6.74 -10.94
C TYR A 34 -2.88 -8.03 -11.49
N GLU A 35 -3.09 -8.35 -12.76
CA GLU A 35 -2.45 -9.52 -13.40
C GLU A 35 -0.92 -9.41 -13.45
N THR A 36 -0.33 -8.21 -13.35
CA THR A 36 1.13 -8.09 -13.20
C THR A 36 1.63 -8.37 -11.79
N LEU A 37 0.75 -8.20 -10.79
CA LEU A 37 1.06 -8.46 -9.38
C LEU A 37 0.95 -9.95 -9.06
N ARG A 38 -0.03 -10.64 -9.65
CA ARG A 38 -0.34 -12.05 -9.33
C ARG A 38 0.87 -13.00 -9.37
N PRO A 39 1.77 -12.95 -10.38
CA PRO A 39 2.94 -13.82 -10.41
C PRO A 39 3.95 -13.55 -9.28
N ILE A 40 3.93 -12.33 -8.73
CA ILE A 40 4.84 -11.83 -7.69
C ILE A 40 4.27 -12.12 -6.31
N GLY A 41 2.97 -11.92 -6.12
CA GLY A 41 2.26 -12.20 -4.85
C GLY A 41 2.28 -13.69 -4.46
N LEU A 42 2.38 -14.60 -5.43
CA LEU A 42 2.53 -16.04 -5.16
C LEU A 42 3.90 -16.40 -4.51
N ASP A 43 4.92 -15.55 -4.67
CA ASP A 43 6.26 -15.75 -4.10
C ASP A 43 6.43 -15.04 -2.73
N GLN A 44 5.45 -14.24 -2.29
CA GLN A 44 5.46 -13.56 -0.98
C GLN A 44 5.13 -14.53 0.17
N ARG A 45 6.04 -15.47 0.48
CA ARG A 45 6.05 -16.25 1.74
C ARG A 45 6.32 -15.39 2.99
N ASP A 46 6.04 -14.11 2.85
CA ASP A 46 6.42 -13.00 3.67
C ASP A 46 5.11 -12.21 3.79
N VAL A 47 4.29 -12.71 4.72
CA VAL A 47 2.87 -12.39 4.88
C VAL A 47 2.68 -10.86 4.84
N PRO A 48 1.92 -10.31 3.88
CA PRO A 48 1.63 -8.88 3.82
C PRO A 48 1.18 -8.39 5.18
N LEU A 49 1.73 -7.26 5.60
CA LEU A 49 1.57 -6.78 6.95
C LEU A 49 0.09 -6.70 7.40
N ILE A 50 -0.81 -6.39 6.46
CA ILE A 50 -2.26 -6.39 6.66
C ILE A 50 -2.81 -7.77 7.09
N VAL A 51 -2.28 -8.89 6.59
CA VAL A 51 -2.72 -10.24 6.97
C VAL A 51 -2.36 -10.54 8.41
N GLN A 52 -1.17 -10.14 8.87
CA GLN A 52 -0.82 -10.30 10.29
C GLN A 52 -1.71 -9.43 11.19
N LEU A 53 -2.14 -8.27 10.72
CA LEU A 53 -3.06 -7.39 11.45
C LEU A 53 -4.48 -7.95 11.48
N VAL A 54 -4.95 -8.61 10.40
CA VAL A 54 -6.29 -9.21 10.30
C VAL A 54 -6.36 -10.58 10.99
N GLU A 55 -5.32 -11.41 10.89
CA GLU A 55 -5.35 -12.80 11.41
C GLU A 55 -5.10 -12.92 12.92
N HIS A 56 -4.66 -11.86 13.61
CA HIS A 56 -4.37 -11.93 15.04
C HIS A 56 -5.63 -11.76 15.90
N PRO A 57 -6.09 -12.80 16.65
CA PRO A 57 -7.34 -12.78 17.42
C PRO A 57 -7.38 -11.79 18.59
N LYS A 58 -6.24 -11.19 18.94
CA LYS A 58 -6.16 -10.06 19.89
C LYS A 58 -6.90 -8.81 19.38
N TYR A 59 -7.09 -8.71 18.07
CA TYR A 59 -7.63 -7.53 17.39
C TYR A 59 -9.11 -7.66 17.03
N ASP A 60 -9.74 -8.76 17.44
CA ASP A 60 -11.17 -9.01 17.32
C ASP A 60 -11.80 -8.79 18.72
N MET A 61 -12.08 -7.53 19.08
CA MET A 61 -12.83 -7.19 20.30
C MET A 61 -14.29 -6.89 19.93
N PRO A 62 -15.27 -7.63 20.49
CA PRO A 62 -16.68 -7.42 20.21
C PRO A 62 -17.10 -5.96 20.50
N GLY A 63 -17.54 -5.25 19.46
CA GLY A 63 -18.06 -3.88 19.57
C GLY A 63 -17.01 -2.76 19.47
N ILE A 64 -15.74 -3.07 19.18
CA ILE A 64 -14.69 -2.08 18.92
C ILE A 64 -14.06 -2.35 17.55
N ASP A 65 -14.20 -1.40 16.63
CA ASP A 65 -13.54 -1.44 15.32
C ASP A 65 -12.04 -1.09 15.52
N LEU A 66 -11.23 -2.08 15.89
CA LEU A 66 -9.84 -1.89 16.32
C LEU A 66 -8.91 -1.47 15.17
N PHE A 67 -9.32 -1.73 13.92
CA PHE A 67 -8.63 -1.33 12.69
C PHE A 67 -9.61 -0.75 11.69
N PRO A 68 -9.93 0.55 11.77
CA PRO A 68 -10.65 1.19 10.69
C PRO A 68 -9.84 1.06 9.40
N GLY A 69 -10.41 0.44 8.37
CA GLY A 69 -9.72 0.20 7.11
C GLY A 69 -9.07 -1.18 6.96
N ALA A 70 -9.33 -2.12 7.86
CA ALA A 70 -8.95 -3.53 7.65
C ALA A 70 -9.59 -4.08 6.37
N VAL A 71 -8.79 -4.76 5.55
CA VAL A 71 -9.20 -5.31 4.25
C VAL A 71 -8.57 -6.68 4.03
N ASP A 72 -9.18 -7.49 3.16
CA ASP A 72 -8.56 -8.72 2.70
C ASP A 72 -7.32 -8.46 1.82
N LEU A 73 -6.50 -9.50 1.63
CA LEU A 73 -5.28 -9.44 0.81
C LEU A 73 -5.51 -8.88 -0.59
N ARG A 74 -6.59 -9.30 -1.23
CA ARG A 74 -6.89 -8.91 -2.61
C ARG A 74 -7.21 -7.43 -2.67
N THR A 75 -8.04 -6.94 -1.76
CA THR A 75 -8.43 -5.54 -1.66
C THR A 75 -7.21 -4.68 -1.37
N HIS A 76 -6.34 -5.11 -0.45
CA HIS A 76 -5.06 -4.45 -0.17
C HIS A 76 -4.18 -4.30 -1.41
N ASP A 77 -3.98 -5.39 -2.15
CA ASP A 77 -3.22 -5.40 -3.41
C ASP A 77 -3.81 -4.44 -4.45
N LEU A 78 -5.14 -4.32 -4.50
CA LEU A 78 -5.83 -3.40 -5.41
C LEU A 78 -5.67 -1.94 -4.96
N ILE A 79 -5.63 -1.68 -3.65
CA ILE A 79 -5.36 -0.33 -3.11
C ILE A 79 -3.94 0.12 -3.47
N HIS A 80 -2.93 -0.76 -3.40
CA HIS A 80 -1.57 -0.47 -3.88
C HIS A 80 -1.59 0.04 -5.32
N ILE A 81 -2.30 -0.64 -6.21
CA ILE A 81 -2.43 -0.27 -7.62
C ILE A 81 -3.13 1.09 -7.79
N VAL A 82 -4.23 1.30 -7.06
CA VAL A 82 -5.02 2.53 -7.16
C VAL A 82 -4.22 3.73 -6.65
N LEU A 83 -3.49 3.59 -5.55
CA LEU A 83 -2.63 4.65 -5.00
C LEU A 83 -1.32 4.80 -5.78
N GLY A 84 -0.96 3.85 -6.63
CA GLY A 84 0.26 3.91 -7.43
C GLY A 84 1.52 3.58 -6.61
N ARG A 85 1.38 2.68 -5.65
CA ARG A 85 2.43 2.20 -4.74
C ARG A 85 2.90 0.80 -5.12
N GLY A 86 4.13 0.45 -4.73
CA GLY A 86 4.65 -0.91 -4.85
C GLY A 86 4.68 -1.63 -3.51
N LEU A 87 5.61 -2.56 -3.30
CA LEU A 87 5.52 -3.51 -2.17
C LEU A 87 6.63 -3.35 -1.12
N LEU A 88 7.38 -2.25 -1.14
CA LEU A 88 8.45 -2.01 -0.16
C LEU A 88 7.90 -1.36 1.12
N LEU A 89 8.68 -1.34 2.20
CA LEU A 89 8.18 -0.98 3.53
C LEU A 89 7.51 0.41 3.61
N LYS A 90 8.03 1.43 2.90
CA LYS A 90 7.38 2.75 2.85
C LYS A 90 6.11 2.75 1.99
N ASP A 91 6.06 1.90 0.96
CA ASP A 91 4.84 1.72 0.16
C ASP A 91 3.73 1.10 1.03
N GLU A 92 4.05 0.05 1.78
CA GLU A 92 3.15 -0.58 2.76
C GLU A 92 2.70 0.42 3.84
N ALA A 93 3.63 1.17 4.41
CA ALA A 93 3.33 2.22 5.39
C ALA A 93 2.36 3.26 4.83
N PHE A 94 2.56 3.67 3.58
CA PHE A 94 1.67 4.62 2.92
C PHE A 94 0.28 4.03 2.67
N VAL A 95 0.19 2.82 2.10
CA VAL A 95 -1.10 2.19 1.77
C VAL A 95 -1.95 1.96 3.00
N ILE A 96 -1.36 1.41 4.08
CA ILE A 96 -2.10 1.20 5.34
C ILE A 96 -2.53 2.54 5.91
N GLY A 97 -1.61 3.52 5.99
CA GLY A 97 -1.93 4.84 6.53
C GLY A 97 -3.03 5.56 5.76
N PHE A 98 -2.94 5.61 4.43
CA PHE A 98 -3.93 6.27 3.57
C PHE A 98 -5.30 5.58 3.66
N THR A 99 -5.32 4.24 3.64
CA THR A 99 -6.57 3.46 3.78
C THR A 99 -7.27 3.79 5.08
N MET A 100 -6.54 3.78 6.21
CA MET A 100 -7.08 4.16 7.50
C MET A 100 -7.58 5.60 7.52
N GLY A 101 -6.80 6.54 6.97
CA GLY A 101 -7.16 7.95 6.88
C GLY A 101 -8.45 8.20 6.10
N SER A 102 -8.69 7.42 5.03
CA SER A 102 -9.91 7.53 4.19
C SER A 102 -11.19 7.05 4.87
N THR A 103 -11.11 6.41 6.04
CA THR A 103 -12.30 5.88 6.74
C THR A 103 -13.03 6.90 7.62
N ASP A 104 -12.47 8.12 7.79
CA ASP A 104 -12.90 9.17 8.74
C ASP A 104 -13.03 8.74 10.22
N ARG A 105 -12.81 7.47 10.52
CA ARG A 105 -12.90 6.87 11.86
C ARG A 105 -11.61 7.03 12.65
N VAL A 106 -10.48 7.22 11.96
CA VAL A 106 -9.21 7.61 12.58
C VAL A 106 -9.05 9.11 12.39
N GLY A 107 -9.35 9.89 13.43
CA GLY A 107 -9.04 11.33 13.40
C GLY A 107 -7.55 11.54 13.11
N ALA A 108 -7.21 12.60 12.37
CA ALA A 108 -5.83 12.92 11.98
C ALA A 108 -4.91 13.35 13.17
N THR A 109 -5.34 13.13 14.42
CA THR A 109 -4.60 13.50 15.62
C THR A 109 -3.46 12.52 15.86
N GLU A 110 -2.35 13.08 16.35
CA GLU A 110 -1.14 12.30 16.61
C GLU A 110 -1.37 11.20 17.67
N GLU A 111 -2.26 11.42 18.63
CA GLU A 111 -2.61 10.45 19.66
C GLU A 111 -3.34 9.22 19.12
N ALA A 112 -4.30 9.39 18.19
CA ALA A 112 -5.01 8.25 17.58
C ALA A 112 -4.04 7.36 16.77
N ILE A 113 -3.12 8.01 16.05
CA ILE A 113 -2.07 7.32 15.31
C ILE A 113 -1.09 6.62 16.27
N TYR A 114 -0.67 7.28 17.35
CA TYR A 114 0.21 6.64 18.35
C TYR A 114 -0.45 5.47 19.07
N GLN A 115 -1.74 5.56 19.41
CA GLN A 115 -2.48 4.46 20.01
C GLN A 115 -2.56 3.26 19.05
N PHE A 116 -2.69 3.50 17.75
CA PHE A 116 -2.60 2.45 16.74
C PHE A 116 -1.25 1.73 16.78
N PHE A 117 -0.14 2.48 16.71
CA PHE A 117 1.21 1.90 16.80
C PHE A 117 1.49 1.18 18.13
N ALA A 118 1.10 1.78 19.25
CA ALA A 118 1.37 1.25 20.59
C ALA A 118 0.60 -0.04 20.89
N ARG A 119 -0.62 -0.19 20.33
CA ARG A 119 -1.44 -1.39 20.51
C ARG A 119 -1.03 -2.53 19.57
N HIS A 120 -0.42 -2.22 18.43
CA HIS A 120 -0.20 -3.13 17.30
C HIS A 120 1.28 -3.19 16.92
N VAL A 121 2.05 -3.90 17.76
CA VAL A 121 3.46 -4.16 17.51
C VAL A 121 3.59 -5.10 16.32
N PHE A 122 4.03 -4.53 15.19
CA PHE A 122 4.58 -5.22 14.04
C PHE A 122 5.51 -6.37 14.49
N PRO A 123 5.23 -7.64 14.13
CA PRO A 123 6.14 -8.73 14.47
C PRO A 123 7.51 -8.51 13.82
N SER A 124 8.54 -9.09 14.41
CA SER A 124 9.95 -8.66 14.32
C SER A 124 10.58 -8.58 12.92
N GLY A 125 9.94 -9.10 11.87
CA GLY A 125 10.40 -9.01 10.47
C GLY A 125 9.89 -7.78 9.69
N TYR A 126 8.85 -7.10 10.16
CA TYR A 126 8.15 -6.00 9.44
C TYR A 126 8.04 -4.72 10.25
N ARG A 127 8.92 -4.52 11.23
CA ARG A 127 8.87 -3.32 12.06
C ARG A 127 9.20 -2.09 11.23
N PHE A 128 8.22 -1.23 11.06
CA PHE A 128 8.43 0.12 10.57
C PHE A 128 9.47 0.83 11.45
N GLY A 129 10.52 1.34 10.82
CA GLY A 129 11.46 2.26 11.44
C GLY A 129 10.85 3.65 11.50
N ASP A 130 11.62 4.61 12.01
CA ASP A 130 11.15 6.00 12.16
C ASP A 130 10.73 6.63 10.82
N GLU A 131 11.37 6.23 9.72
CA GLU A 131 11.02 6.70 8.37
C GLU A 131 9.65 6.16 7.92
N GLU A 132 9.42 4.86 8.03
CA GLU A 132 8.14 4.24 7.66
C GLU A 132 7.00 4.74 8.56
N VAL A 133 7.24 4.88 9.87
CA VAL A 133 6.27 5.46 10.82
C VAL A 133 5.89 6.87 10.40
N ARG A 134 6.85 7.66 9.89
CA ARG A 134 6.58 9.01 9.39
C ARG A 134 5.78 8.99 8.09
N VAL A 135 6.12 8.11 7.14
CA VAL A 135 5.36 7.94 5.89
C VAL A 135 3.92 7.54 6.21
N PHE A 136 3.72 6.59 7.11
CA PHE A 136 2.40 6.20 7.60
C PHE A 136 1.62 7.38 8.19
N LYS A 137 2.22 8.15 9.11
CA LYS A 137 1.56 9.31 9.74
C LYS A 137 1.14 10.35 8.72
N ASP A 138 2.01 10.62 7.75
CA ASP A 138 1.70 11.56 6.67
C ASP A 138 0.57 11.01 5.79
N ALA A 139 0.57 9.71 5.48
CA ALA A 139 -0.46 9.06 4.67
C ALA A 139 -1.84 9.04 5.36
N VAL A 140 -1.92 8.82 6.67
CA VAL A 140 -3.18 8.94 7.44
C VAL A 140 -3.78 10.33 7.29
N ARG A 141 -2.95 11.37 7.47
CA ARG A 141 -3.40 12.75 7.31
C ARG A 141 -3.80 13.04 5.88
N LEU A 142 -3.06 12.51 4.90
CA LEU A 142 -3.34 12.69 3.48
C LEU A 142 -4.68 12.05 3.09
N GLY A 143 -4.95 10.83 3.53
CA GLY A 143 -6.21 10.13 3.29
C GLY A 143 -7.40 10.88 3.89
N TYR A 144 -7.24 11.40 5.11
CA TYR A 144 -8.26 12.22 5.77
C TYR A 144 -8.50 13.56 5.03
N VAL A 145 -7.44 14.25 4.60
CA VAL A 145 -7.56 15.53 3.86
C VAL A 145 -8.10 15.33 2.45
N CYS A 146 -7.80 14.20 1.81
CA CYS A 146 -8.30 13.87 0.48
C CYS A 146 -9.82 13.74 0.44
N ASP A 147 -10.48 13.45 1.58
CA ASP A 147 -11.94 13.29 1.70
C ASP A 147 -12.52 12.34 0.62
N CYS A 148 -11.72 11.34 0.25
CA CYS A 148 -12.10 10.34 -0.74
C CYS A 148 -12.96 9.27 -0.08
N ARG A 149 -13.70 8.50 -0.89
CA ARG A 149 -14.43 7.33 -0.38
C ARG A 149 -13.48 6.41 0.38
N SER A 150 -13.95 5.90 1.52
CA SER A 150 -13.26 4.87 2.31
C SER A 150 -12.78 3.72 1.42
N LEU A 151 -11.47 3.60 1.25
CA LEU A 151 -10.88 2.65 0.31
C LEU A 151 -11.15 1.20 0.73
N SER A 152 -11.36 0.95 2.02
CA SER A 152 -11.71 -0.38 2.53
C SER A 152 -13.14 -0.84 2.22
N GLU A 153 -14.04 0.09 1.87
CA GLU A 153 -15.46 -0.20 1.61
C GLU A 153 -15.77 -0.32 0.10
N VAL A 154 -14.76 -0.16 -0.76
CA VAL A 154 -14.92 -0.17 -2.21
C VAL A 154 -15.03 -1.61 -2.74
N ASN A 155 -16.09 -1.88 -3.51
CA ASN A 155 -16.19 -3.11 -4.30
C ASN A 155 -15.30 -3.04 -5.57
N TYR A 156 -14.01 -3.35 -5.43
CA TYR A 156 -13.06 -3.30 -6.55
C TYR A 156 -13.34 -4.35 -7.63
N ASP A 157 -13.92 -5.50 -7.29
CA ASP A 157 -14.21 -6.57 -8.25
C ASP A 157 -15.21 -6.12 -9.32
N ALA A 158 -16.17 -5.27 -8.96
CA ALA A 158 -17.10 -4.64 -9.90
C ALA A 158 -16.44 -3.59 -10.82
N ARG A 159 -15.17 -3.25 -10.58
CA ARG A 159 -14.41 -2.18 -11.26
C ARG A 159 -13.15 -2.69 -11.95
N LEU A 160 -12.94 -4.00 -12.04
CA LEU A 160 -11.72 -4.59 -12.62
C LEU A 160 -11.45 -4.11 -14.05
N ASP A 161 -12.49 -3.93 -14.86
CA ASP A 161 -12.36 -3.51 -16.26
C ASP A 161 -12.36 -1.98 -16.43
N TRP A 162 -12.37 -1.22 -15.33
CA TRP A 162 -12.25 0.24 -15.37
C TRP A 162 -10.79 0.64 -15.41
N THR A 163 -10.50 1.76 -16.08
CA THR A 163 -9.17 2.36 -16.08
C THR A 163 -8.82 2.93 -14.70
N LEU A 164 -7.55 2.93 -14.32
CA LEU A 164 -7.10 3.43 -13.03
C LEU A 164 -7.49 4.91 -12.82
N GLY A 165 -7.36 5.73 -13.87
CA GLY A 165 -7.77 7.13 -13.82
C GLY A 165 -9.27 7.30 -13.54
N ARG A 166 -10.11 6.45 -14.14
CA ARG A 166 -11.56 6.45 -13.86
C ARG A 166 -11.85 6.05 -12.42
N ILE A 167 -11.17 5.03 -11.90
CA ILE A 167 -11.35 4.57 -10.52
C ILE A 167 -10.95 5.68 -9.54
N ARG A 168 -9.78 6.30 -9.71
CA ARG A 168 -9.33 7.40 -8.85
C ARG A 168 -10.33 8.55 -8.83
N ALA A 169 -10.80 8.98 -10.01
CA ALA A 169 -11.81 10.02 -10.12
C ALA A 169 -13.14 9.65 -9.43
N GLU A 170 -13.63 8.42 -9.62
CA GLU A 170 -14.86 7.93 -8.97
C GLU A 170 -14.75 7.85 -7.44
N LEU A 171 -13.56 7.55 -6.93
CA LEU A 171 -13.30 7.46 -5.50
C LEU A 171 -13.03 8.83 -4.87
N GLY A 172 -12.81 9.88 -5.66
CA GLY A 172 -12.38 11.19 -5.16
C GLY A 172 -10.90 11.24 -4.77
N ILE A 173 -10.06 10.34 -5.31
CA ILE A 173 -8.62 10.35 -5.07
C ILE A 173 -7.99 11.46 -5.90
N GLU A 174 -7.50 12.50 -5.22
CA GLU A 174 -6.83 13.63 -5.85
C GLU A 174 -5.39 13.28 -6.25
N GLU A 175 -5.17 12.99 -7.54
CA GLU A 175 -3.82 12.66 -8.05
C GLU A 175 -2.80 13.78 -7.80
N ASP A 176 -3.20 15.05 -7.86
CA ASP A 176 -2.30 16.18 -7.60
C ASP A 176 -1.83 16.21 -6.14
N LEU A 177 -2.70 15.84 -5.20
CA LEU A 177 -2.36 15.70 -3.78
C LEU A 177 -1.35 14.56 -3.58
N LEU A 178 -1.57 13.42 -4.23
CA LEU A 178 -0.63 12.30 -4.20
C LEU A 178 0.73 12.69 -4.80
N ARG A 179 0.74 13.33 -5.98
CA ARG A 179 1.97 13.79 -6.65
C ARG A 179 2.75 14.80 -5.80
N ALA A 180 2.05 15.74 -5.16
CA ALA A 180 2.67 16.70 -4.25
C ALA A 180 3.36 16.00 -3.07
N TYR A 181 2.69 15.03 -2.46
CA TYR A 181 3.27 14.22 -1.40
C TYR A 181 4.45 13.37 -1.88
N TYR A 182 4.33 12.68 -3.02
CA TYR A 182 5.39 11.84 -3.59
C TYR A 182 6.65 12.65 -3.92
N ALA A 183 6.48 13.90 -4.36
CA ALA A 183 7.60 14.83 -4.52
C ALA A 183 8.30 15.17 -3.20
N ILE A 184 7.54 15.32 -2.11
CA ILE A 184 8.10 15.55 -0.76
C ILE A 184 8.84 14.31 -0.26
N GLU A 185 8.22 13.13 -0.38
CA GLU A 185 8.80 11.84 0.02
C GLU A 185 10.11 11.57 -0.71
N LYS A 186 10.11 11.72 -2.05
CA LYS A 186 11.31 11.60 -2.90
C LYS A 186 12.46 12.48 -2.43
N ARG A 187 12.21 13.74 -2.07
CA ARG A 187 13.25 14.65 -1.55
C ARG A 187 13.71 14.27 -0.14
N ARG A 188 12.80 13.76 0.69
CA ARG A 188 13.07 13.40 2.09
C ARG A 188 13.92 12.15 2.20
N TYR A 189 13.74 11.18 1.30
CA TYR A 189 14.40 9.88 1.35
C TYR A 189 15.21 9.60 0.06
N PRO A 190 16.36 10.30 -0.14
CA PRO A 190 17.16 10.18 -1.36
C PRO A 190 17.73 8.77 -1.60
N ASN A 191 17.91 7.99 -0.54
CA ASN A 191 18.51 6.65 -0.59
C ASN A 191 17.47 5.52 -0.61
N SER A 192 16.16 5.84 -0.60
CA SER A 192 15.07 4.86 -0.62
C SER A 192 14.62 4.62 -2.07
N PRO A 193 14.83 3.41 -2.64
CA PRO A 193 14.44 3.13 -4.01
C PRO A 193 12.93 3.28 -4.22
N GLU A 194 12.12 2.91 -3.24
CA GLU A 194 10.67 3.08 -3.27
C GLU A 194 10.23 4.54 -3.27
N SER A 195 10.95 5.43 -2.58
CA SER A 195 10.65 6.86 -2.60
C SER A 195 11.08 7.52 -3.92
N GLN A 196 12.18 7.06 -4.53
CA GLN A 196 12.73 7.67 -5.74
C GLN A 196 11.90 7.44 -7.01
N ARG A 197 11.12 6.35 -7.04
CA ARG A 197 10.39 5.85 -8.23
C ARG A 197 8.92 6.29 -8.34
N LEU A 198 8.43 7.13 -7.42
CA LEU A 198 6.99 7.44 -7.28
C LEU A 198 6.43 8.43 -8.32
N LEU A 199 7.28 9.20 -8.99
CA LEU A 199 6.87 10.29 -9.90
C LEU A 199 7.08 9.97 -11.38
N ASP A 200 7.33 8.70 -11.71
CA ASP A 200 7.58 8.23 -13.07
C ASP A 200 6.31 8.10 -13.92
#